data_AF-A0A371QWG3-F1
#
_entry.id   AF-A0A371QWG3-F1
#
_cell.length_a   1.000
_cell.length_b   1.000
_cell.length_c   1.000
_cell.angle_alpha   90.00
_cell.angle_beta   90.00
_cell.angle_gamma   90.00
#
_symmetry.space_group_name_H-M   'P 1'
#
loop_
_entity.id
_entity.type
_entity.pdbx_description
1 polymer ?
#
loop_
_entity_poly.entity_id
_entity_poly.type
_entity_poly.pdbx_seq_one_letter_code
_entity_poly.pdbx_strand_id
1 'polypeptide(L)'
;MELADLISILLSKGVEHVLSELPQLIRDKKVEKDDLMLILNYALLERLKSLDDGIKSLEKELGKRFKSLEREIGALRSDVKEMHKDLKEMHKDLRERLDLINNQLRVLNANIASTYELTSKVVAMLMAKGTPLPS
;
A
#
# COMPACT_ATOMS: atom_id res chain seq x y z
N MET A 1 -34.91 -42.42 29.18
CA MET A 1 -35.27 -40.98 29.21
C MET A 1 -36.15 -40.77 28.01
N GLU A 2 -37.24 -40.02 28.11
CA GLU A 2 -38.09 -39.83 26.93
C GLU A 2 -37.40 -38.89 25.93
N LEU A 3 -37.66 -39.10 24.64
CA LEU A 3 -37.14 -38.24 23.57
C LEU A 3 -37.47 -36.76 23.81
N ALA A 4 -38.64 -36.47 24.40
CA ALA A 4 -39.06 -35.13 24.76
C ALA A 4 -38.14 -34.47 25.79
N ASP A 5 -37.68 -35.21 26.81
CA ASP A 5 -36.73 -34.70 27.81
C ASP A 5 -35.38 -34.38 27.16
N LEU A 6 -34.93 -35.26 26.26
CA LEU A 6 -33.66 -35.10 25.57
C LEU A 6 -33.69 -33.88 24.64
N ILE A 7 -34.76 -33.71 23.87
CA ILE A 7 -35.00 -32.53 23.04
C ILE A 7 -35.07 -31.26 23.90
N SER A 8 -35.74 -31.31 25.05
CA SER A 8 -35.84 -30.16 25.96
C SER A 8 -34.46 -29.75 26.51
N ILE A 9 -33.60 -30.70 26.86
CA ILE A 9 -32.21 -30.44 27.27
C ILE A 9 -31.41 -29.86 26.08
N LEU A 10 -31.62 -30.40 24.88
CA LEU A 10 -30.94 -29.96 23.66
C LEU A 10 -31.29 -28.51 23.30
N LEU A 11 -32.56 -28.13 23.43
CA LEU A 11 -33.04 -26.77 23.19
C LEU A 11 -32.64 -25.79 24.30
N SER A 12 -32.55 -26.23 25.55
CA SER A 12 -32.27 -25.35 26.70
C SER A 12 -30.79 -25.17 27.02
N LYS A 13 -29.99 -26.23 26.86
CA LYS A 13 -28.57 -26.27 27.23
C LYS A 13 -27.62 -26.41 26.03
N GLY A 14 -28.16 -26.63 24.83
CA GLY A 14 -27.40 -26.69 23.58
C GLY A 14 -26.75 -28.05 23.31
N VAL A 15 -26.28 -28.21 22.08
CA VAL A 15 -25.71 -29.48 21.58
C VAL A 15 -24.46 -29.89 22.32
N GLU A 16 -23.55 -28.97 22.62
CA GLU A 16 -22.27 -29.32 23.30
C GLU A 16 -22.51 -29.94 24.68
N HIS A 17 -23.52 -29.45 25.41
CA HIS A 17 -23.89 -30.04 26.70
C HIS A 17 -24.46 -31.45 26.52
N VAL A 18 -25.38 -31.65 25.57
CA VAL A 18 -25.95 -32.98 25.29
C VAL A 18 -24.87 -33.96 24.82
N LEU A 19 -23.94 -33.54 23.96
CA LEU A 19 -22.82 -34.38 23.51
C LEU A 19 -21.88 -34.76 24.65
N SER A 20 -21.70 -33.89 25.65
CA SER A 20 -20.87 -34.17 26.82
C SER A 20 -21.47 -35.23 27.75
N GLU A 21 -22.80 -35.26 27.88
CA GLU A 21 -23.53 -36.23 28.72
C GLU A 21 -23.88 -37.53 27.97
N LEU A 22 -23.88 -37.50 26.63
CA LEU A 22 -24.22 -38.61 25.75
C LEU A 22 -23.51 -39.93 26.10
N PRO A 23 -22.18 -39.97 26.37
CA PRO A 23 -21.48 -41.21 26.69
C PRO A 23 -22.01 -41.89 27.95
N GLN A 24 -22.42 -41.11 28.95
CA GLN A 24 -22.98 -41.63 30.20
C GLN A 24 -24.41 -42.14 29.98
N LEU A 25 -25.21 -41.39 29.22
CA LEU A 25 -26.57 -41.78 28.85
C LEU A 25 -26.62 -43.08 28.01
N ILE A 26 -25.63 -43.30 27.14
CA ILE A 26 -25.47 -44.54 26.37
C ILE A 26 -25.12 -45.72 27.30
N ARG A 27 -24.18 -45.55 28.24
CA ARG A 27 -23.81 -46.60 29.20
C ARG A 27 -25.00 -47.03 30.05
N ASP A 28 -25.82 -46.07 30.46
CA ASP A 28 -27.02 -46.30 31.25
C ASP A 28 -28.18 -46.88 30.41
N LYS A 29 -28.00 -47.10 29.09
CA LYS A 29 -29.03 -47.52 28.13
C LYS A 29 -30.29 -46.64 28.17
N LYS A 30 -30.12 -45.34 28.43
CA LYS A 30 -31.22 -44.38 28.59
C LYS A 30 -31.69 -43.75 27.29
N VAL A 31 -31.02 -44.05 26.17
CA VAL A 31 -31.21 -43.44 24.84
C VAL A 31 -31.18 -44.54 23.78
N GLU A 32 -32.13 -44.51 22.85
CA GLU A 32 -32.21 -45.48 21.76
C GLU A 32 -31.33 -45.10 20.58
N LYS A 33 -31.09 -46.05 19.67
CA LYS A 33 -30.24 -45.86 18.49
C LYS A 33 -30.77 -44.74 17.58
N ASP A 34 -32.08 -44.67 17.39
CA ASP A 34 -32.71 -43.68 16.51
C ASP A 34 -32.63 -42.27 17.12
N ASP A 35 -32.79 -42.17 18.44
CA ASP A 35 -32.58 -40.91 19.18
C ASP A 35 -31.12 -40.44 19.08
N LEU A 36 -30.16 -41.36 19.19
CA LEU A 36 -28.73 -41.05 19.01
C LEU A 36 -28.44 -40.50 17.60
N MET A 37 -29.05 -41.09 16.56
CA MET A 37 -28.92 -40.57 15.20
C MET A 37 -29.51 -39.16 15.06
N LEU A 38 -30.67 -38.91 15.65
CA LEU A 38 -31.30 -37.59 15.66
C LEU A 38 -30.40 -36.53 16.32
N ILE A 39 -29.85 -36.85 17.49
CA ILE A 39 -28.95 -35.96 18.24
C ILE A 39 -27.69 -35.65 17.42
N LEU A 40 -27.06 -36.69 16.86
CA LEU A 40 -25.84 -36.52 16.05
C LEU A 40 -26.12 -35.69 14.79
N ASN A 41 -27.24 -35.94 14.10
CA ASN A 41 -27.63 -35.17 12.92
C ASN A 41 -27.88 -33.70 13.26
N TYR A 42 -28.60 -33.42 14.36
CA TYR A 42 -28.82 -32.05 14.80
C TYR A 42 -27.50 -31.36 15.18
N ALA A 43 -26.61 -32.07 15.88
CA ALA A 43 -25.29 -31.56 16.24
C ALA A 43 -24.44 -31.20 15.02
N LEU A 44 -24.46 -32.04 13.99
CA LEU A 44 -23.79 -31.78 12.72
C LEU A 44 -24.40 -30.54 12.02
N LEU A 45 -25.72 -30.41 12.00
CA LEU A 45 -26.40 -29.25 11.40
C LEU A 45 -26.04 -27.95 12.13
N GLU A 46 -25.98 -27.95 13.46
CA GLU A 46 -25.59 -26.76 14.22
C GLU A 46 -24.13 -26.37 13.94
N ARG A 47 -23.21 -27.35 13.88
CA ARG A 47 -21.82 -27.10 13.51
C ARG A 47 -21.68 -26.58 12.09
N LEU A 48 -22.43 -27.13 11.13
CA LEU A 48 -22.45 -26.64 9.75
C LEU A 48 -22.96 -25.20 9.67
N LYS A 49 -23.99 -24.85 10.43
CA LYS A 49 -24.50 -23.48 10.50
C LYS A 49 -23.48 -22.52 11.10
N SER A 50 -22.81 -22.91 12.19
CA SER A 50 -21.75 -22.11 12.79
C SER A 50 -20.57 -21.90 11.82
N LEU A 51 -20.19 -22.93 11.07
CA LEU A 51 -19.18 -22.81 10.00
C LEU A 51 -19.63 -21.87 8.88
N ASP A 52 -20.88 -21.96 8.41
CA ASP A 52 -21.45 -21.07 7.40
C ASP A 52 -21.45 -19.61 7.86
N ASP A 53 -21.83 -19.35 9.11
CA ASP A 53 -21.77 -18.02 9.72
C ASP A 53 -20.31 -17.51 9.81
N GLY A 54 -19.37 -18.39 10.18
CA GLY A 54 -17.94 -18.11 10.19
C GLY A 54 -17.39 -17.74 8.81
N ILE A 55 -17.78 -18.50 7.78
CA ILE A 55 -17.41 -18.23 6.39
C ILE A 55 -17.96 -16.87 5.94
N LYS A 56 -19.24 -16.58 6.18
CA LYS A 56 -19.85 -15.28 5.84
C LYS A 56 -19.17 -14.10 6.55
N SER A 57 -18.72 -14.30 7.79
CA SER A 57 -17.97 -13.29 8.52
C SER A 57 -16.61 -13.03 7.88
N LEU A 58 -15.88 -14.10 7.54
CA LEU A 58 -14.58 -14.01 6.85
C LEU A 58 -14.70 -13.35 5.47
N GLU A 59 -15.71 -13.72 4.69
CA GLU A 59 -15.99 -13.09 3.39
C GLU A 59 -16.22 -11.58 3.52
N LYS A 60 -16.98 -11.16 4.54
CA LYS A 60 -17.20 -9.73 4.82
C LYS A 60 -15.91 -9.01 5.23
N GLU A 61 -15.08 -9.62 6.07
CA GLU A 61 -13.82 -9.00 6.48
C GLU A 61 -12.84 -8.89 5.31
N LEU A 62 -12.68 -9.96 4.54
CA LEU A 62 -11.85 -9.98 3.34
C LEU A 62 -12.35 -8.95 2.33
N GLY A 63 -13.65 -8.87 2.07
CA GLY A 63 -14.23 -7.86 1.18
C GLY A 63 -13.94 -6.42 1.63
N LYS A 64 -13.92 -6.13 2.93
CA LYS A 64 -13.52 -4.82 3.47
C LYS A 64 -12.03 -4.55 3.25
N ARG A 65 -11.18 -5.53 3.54
CA ARG A 65 -9.72 -5.41 3.34
C ARG A 65 -9.36 -5.18 1.88
N PHE A 66 -9.96 -5.95 0.97
CA PHE A 66 -9.77 -5.75 -0.48
C PHE A 66 -10.14 -4.34 -0.92
N LYS A 67 -11.31 -3.82 -0.52
CA LYS A 67 -11.72 -2.45 -0.83
C LYS A 67 -10.83 -1.37 -0.22
N SER A 68 -10.14 -1.65 0.90
CA SER A 68 -9.14 -0.73 1.47
C SER A 68 -7.88 -0.72 0.62
N LEU A 69 -7.36 -1.91 0.31
CA LEU A 69 -6.17 -2.08 -0.53
C LEU A 69 -6.35 -1.48 -1.92
N GLU A 70 -7.51 -1.67 -2.55
CA GLU A 70 -7.82 -1.04 -3.85
C GLU A 70 -7.75 0.49 -3.79
N ARG A 71 -8.22 1.10 -2.69
CA ARG A 71 -8.16 2.55 -2.48
C ARG A 71 -6.73 3.03 -2.24
N GLU A 72 -5.98 2.32 -1.41
CA GLU A 72 -4.56 2.62 -1.12
C GLU A 72 -3.70 2.52 -2.38
N ILE A 73 -3.87 1.46 -3.17
CA ILE A 73 -3.20 1.28 -4.46
C ILE A 73 -3.60 2.40 -5.43
N GLY A 74 -4.88 2.79 -5.45
CA GLY A 74 -5.37 3.90 -6.26
C GLY A 74 -4.69 5.23 -5.90
N ALA A 75 -4.56 5.54 -4.61
CA ALA A 75 -3.88 6.72 -4.11
C ALA A 75 -2.39 6.72 -4.48
N LEU A 76 -1.68 5.62 -4.18
CA LEU A 76 -0.26 5.46 -4.53
C LEU A 76 0.00 5.64 -6.03
N ARG A 77 -0.89 5.11 -6.87
CA ARG A 77 -0.78 5.29 -8.32
C ARG A 77 -0.95 6.75 -8.74
N SER A 78 -1.78 7.52 -8.04
CA SER A 78 -1.94 8.96 -8.27
C SER A 78 -0.66 9.70 -7.86
N ASP A 79 -0.15 9.43 -6.67
CA ASP A 79 1.05 10.08 -6.14
C ASP A 79 2.27 9.83 -7.04
N VAL A 80 2.46 8.59 -7.51
CA VAL A 80 3.54 8.25 -8.44
C VAL A 80 3.42 9.01 -9.77
N LYS A 81 2.20 9.23 -10.27
CA LYS A 81 1.99 10.02 -11.49
C LYS A 81 2.34 11.49 -11.28
N GLU A 82 1.96 12.05 -10.14
CA GLU A 82 2.27 13.43 -9.78
C GLU A 82 3.78 13.62 -9.63
N MET A 83 4.44 12.76 -8.86
CA MET A 83 5.90 12.75 -8.75
C MET A 83 6.61 12.66 -10.11
N HIS A 84 6.10 11.83 -11.02
CA HIS A 84 6.67 11.71 -12.36
C HIS A 84 6.53 13.01 -13.16
N LYS A 85 5.40 13.71 -13.01
CA LYS A 85 5.18 15.01 -13.65
C LYS A 85 6.14 16.05 -13.08
N ASP A 86 6.27 16.13 -11.75
CA ASP A 86 7.16 17.07 -11.08
C ASP A 86 8.62 16.85 -11.46
N LEU A 87 9.06 15.59 -11.53
CA LEU A 87 10.39 15.24 -12.00
C LEU A 87 10.63 15.71 -13.44
N LYS A 88 9.63 15.56 -14.32
CA LYS A 88 9.74 16.00 -15.71
C LYS A 88 9.84 17.52 -15.82
N GLU A 89 9.07 18.25 -15.00
CA GLU A 89 9.14 19.71 -14.94
C GLU A 89 10.49 20.18 -14.38
N MET A 90 10.97 19.57 -13.31
CA MET A 90 12.29 19.85 -12.73
C MET A 90 13.42 19.59 -13.71
N HIS A 91 13.38 18.47 -14.45
CA HIS A 91 14.35 18.18 -15.49
C HIS A 91 14.35 19.23 -16.61
N LYS A 92 13.18 19.75 -16.98
CA LYS A 92 13.05 20.81 -17.97
C LYS A 92 13.67 22.12 -17.44
N ASP A 93 13.31 22.55 -16.23
CA ASP A 93 13.86 23.76 -15.60
C ASP A 93 15.39 23.68 -15.48
N LEU A 94 15.92 22.54 -15.03
CA LEU A 94 17.36 22.33 -14.94
C LEU A 94 18.06 22.45 -16.31
N ARG A 95 17.46 21.89 -17.37
CA ARG A 95 18.00 22.03 -18.72
C ARG A 95 18.02 23.48 -19.16
N GLU A 96 16.93 24.22 -18.98
CA GLU A 96 16.84 25.63 -19.34
C GLU A 96 17.86 26.49 -18.59
N ARG A 97 18.07 26.23 -17.29
CA ARG A 97 19.11 26.89 -16.49
C ARG A 97 20.51 26.58 -16.99
N LEU A 98 20.80 25.33 -17.34
CA LEU A 98 22.10 24.94 -17.89
C LEU A 98 22.36 25.62 -19.23
N ASP A 99 21.36 25.70 -20.11
CA ASP A 99 21.48 26.41 -21.39
C ASP A 99 21.74 27.90 -21.17
N LEU A 100 21.08 28.53 -20.20
CA LEU A 100 21.32 29.92 -19.83
C LEU A 100 22.75 30.14 -19.32
N ILE A 101 23.23 29.29 -18.40
CA ILE A 101 24.60 29.36 -17.88
C ILE A 101 25.63 29.19 -19.00
N ASN A 102 25.43 28.20 -19.88
CA ASN A 102 26.31 27.97 -21.03
C ASN A 102 26.38 29.20 -21.95
N ASN A 103 25.23 29.83 -22.21
CA ASN A 103 25.18 31.06 -23.00
C ASN A 103 25.90 32.22 -22.31
N GLN A 104 25.71 32.40 -21.01
CA GLN A 104 26.39 33.43 -20.22
C GLN A 104 27.92 33.23 -20.23
N LEU A 105 28.39 31.98 -20.06
CA LEU A 105 29.82 31.65 -20.15
C LEU A 105 30.39 31.94 -21.53
N ARG A 106 29.64 31.64 -22.60
CA ARG A 106 30.06 31.96 -23.98
C ARG A 106 30.23 33.46 -24.19
N VAL A 107 29.26 34.27 -23.73
CA VAL A 107 29.32 35.73 -23.83
C VAL A 107 30.48 36.29 -22.99
N LEU A 108 30.65 35.79 -21.76
CA LEU A 108 31.75 36.19 -20.89
C LEU A 108 33.11 35.91 -21.55
N ASN A 109 33.31 34.72 -22.11
CA ASN A 109 34.54 34.37 -22.81
C ASN A 109 34.82 35.29 -24.01
N ALA A 110 33.79 35.64 -24.78
CA ALA A 110 33.92 36.59 -25.89
C ALA A 110 34.31 38.00 -25.40
N ASN A 111 33.68 38.48 -24.33
CA ASN A 111 34.00 39.78 -23.73
C ASN A 111 35.42 39.82 -23.16
N ILE A 112 35.86 38.74 -22.51
CA ILE A 112 37.23 38.59 -22.02
C ILE A 112 38.20 38.67 -23.21
N ALA A 113 37.98 37.92 -24.29
CA ALA A 113 38.82 37.95 -25.47
C ALA A 113 38.90 39.36 -26.10
N SER A 114 37.75 40.04 -26.23
CA SER A 114 37.70 41.43 -26.74
C SER A 114 38.45 42.41 -25.83
N THR A 115 38.38 42.21 -24.52
CA THR A 115 39.08 43.06 -23.54
C THR A 115 40.59 42.87 -23.63
N TYR A 116 41.06 41.62 -23.78
CA TYR A 116 42.47 41.32 -24.03
C TYR A 116 42.96 41.97 -25.33
N GLU A 117 42.20 41.85 -26.41
CA GLU A 117 42.57 42.48 -27.69
C GLU A 117 42.67 44.00 -27.59
N LEU A 118 41.69 44.64 -26.94
CA LEU A 118 41.70 46.09 -26.72
C LEU A 118 42.89 46.51 -25.86
N THR A 119 43.15 45.79 -24.78
CA THR A 119 44.28 46.05 -23.87
C THR A 119 45.60 45.93 -24.63
N SER A 120 45.79 44.90 -25.45
CA SER A 120 46.97 44.74 -26.31
C SER A 120 47.14 45.90 -27.30
N LYS A 121 46.05 46.37 -27.94
CA LYS A 121 46.09 47.54 -28.84
C LYS A 121 46.50 48.82 -28.09
N VAL A 122 45.96 49.05 -26.90
CA VAL A 122 46.31 50.21 -26.06
C VAL A 122 47.78 50.17 -25.67
N VAL A 123 48.27 49.01 -25.20
CA VAL A 123 49.69 48.82 -24.86
C VAL A 123 50.59 49.10 -26.06
N ALA A 124 50.26 48.57 -27.24
CA ALA A 124 51.03 48.82 -28.46
C ALA A 124 51.06 50.31 -28.84
N MET A 125 49.93 51.03 -28.71
CA MET A 125 49.88 52.48 -28.96
C MET A 125 50.73 53.28 -27.96
N LEU A 126 50.71 52.91 -26.67
CA LEU A 126 51.51 53.57 -25.64
C LEU A 126 53.02 53.37 -25.88
N MET A 127 53.43 52.17 -26.27
CA MET A 127 54.80 51.88 -26.68
C MET A 127 55.22 52.71 -27.90
N ALA A 128 54.36 52.78 -28.93
CA ALA A 128 54.64 53.56 -30.14
C ALA A 128 54.75 55.07 -29.90
N LYS A 129 54.06 55.62 -28.89
CA LYS A 129 54.12 57.03 -28.52
C LYS A 129 55.28 57.40 -27.57
N GLY A 130 56.14 56.44 -27.20
CA GLY A 130 57.31 56.68 -26.34
C GLY A 130 57.00 56.92 -24.86
N THR A 131 55.77 56.66 -24.41
CA THR A 131 55.40 56.71 -22.99
C THR A 131 55.85 55.43 -22.27
N PRO A 132 56.63 55.51 -21.18
CA PRO A 132 57.05 54.32 -20.44
C PRO A 132 55.83 53.66 -19.77
N LEU A 133 55.75 52.34 -19.84
CA LEU A 133 54.72 51.58 -19.13
C LEU A 133 54.93 51.72 -17.61
N PRO A 134 53.87 51.95 -16.82
CA PRO A 134 53.98 51.94 -15.37
C PRO A 134 54.40 50.54 -14.91
N SER A 135 55.46 50.49 -14.10
CA SER A 135 56.03 49.30 -13.45
C SER A 135 55.08 48.69 -12.42
#